data_AF-A0A957KF36-F1
#
_entry.id   AF-A0A957KF36-F1
#
_cell.length_a   1.000
_cell.length_b   1.000
_cell.length_c   1.000
_cell.angle_alpha   90.00
_cell.angle_beta   90.00
_cell.angle_gamma   90.00
#
_symmetry.space_group_name_H-M   'P 1'
#
loop_
_entity.id
_entity.type
_entity.pdbx_description
1 polymer ?
#
loop_
_entity_poly.entity_id
_entity_poly.type
_entity_poly.pdbx_seq_one_letter_code
_entity_poly.pdbx_strand_id
1 'polypeptide(L)'
;GPALEAGFYNPEHLAFDSKGDLYVCDNSNDRIRKIDMQSGIITTVFGNGQRGGGGDGGPATEASLLMPDALCFDVHDNLYVGEKYGFRVRKLEAGTGIARTLAGNGVPGYGEEGLPGAETHCNACEAGIWADPDGTVYWGDCSGRLRRYDGQSTIVTTALGGLGVHDGGPATEAYLCGPNGLAVDAAGRIYIADVWNQRIRRLDPATGLISTIAGSGARAYGGDNGPASEAHLGNPHDVSVDSLGRVVIADHRNGRLRRIEPDGRLITIAGTTLPWDSGSGCWDKGDGGPANGASFVGIMAVTHGPEDDIYLGDSVGRIRRIAADSGLVSTVAGTGRSGYSGDGGPATAARVGSPAALCFDMAGNLFFADAAFHVIRCLRPDGQIETVAGTGRAGASPDGALARRAAIHTPRGVAVSAGGTLFFSEAGQHRVRYLTPDGRLATLAGSRDGGDWGDGGLAVTAGLNAPYGLCLYRDEYLLISDHFNSRLRVVRLPAELR
;
A
#
# COMPACT_ATOMS: atom_id res chain seq x y z
N GLY A 1 -17.07 28.01 21.39
CA GLY A 1 -18.32 28.58 20.83
C GLY A 1 -19.42 27.55 20.88
N PRO A 2 -20.61 27.79 20.30
CA PRO A 2 -21.65 26.77 20.19
C PRO A 2 -21.14 25.54 19.42
N ALA A 3 -21.40 24.34 19.91
CA ALA A 3 -20.95 23.09 19.28
C ALA A 3 -21.60 22.86 17.91
N LEU A 4 -22.86 23.28 17.73
CA LEU A 4 -23.61 23.14 16.48
C LEU A 4 -23.07 23.98 15.32
N GLU A 5 -22.20 24.95 15.60
CA GLU A 5 -21.56 25.82 14.61
C GLU A 5 -20.11 25.44 14.34
N ALA A 6 -19.60 24.40 15.01
CA ALA A 6 -18.20 24.01 14.92
C ALA A 6 -17.91 23.20 13.66
N GLY A 7 -16.91 23.61 12.89
CA GLY A 7 -16.32 22.79 11.84
C GLY A 7 -15.32 21.79 12.42
N PHE A 8 -15.46 20.53 12.04
CA PHE A 8 -14.47 19.48 12.23
C PHE A 8 -13.79 19.15 10.90
N TYR A 9 -12.56 18.67 10.94
CA TYR A 9 -11.89 18.12 9.78
C TYR A 9 -11.39 16.71 10.08
N ASN A 10 -12.08 15.72 9.52
CA ASN A 10 -11.91 14.28 9.81
C ASN A 10 -12.05 13.95 11.32
N PRO A 11 -13.26 14.01 11.89
CA PRO A 11 -13.46 13.50 13.24
C PRO A 11 -13.39 11.95 13.25
N GLU A 12 -12.45 11.37 14.00
CA GLU A 12 -12.14 9.91 13.91
C GLU A 12 -12.53 9.11 15.17
N HIS A 13 -12.41 9.69 16.38
CA HIS A 13 -12.72 9.01 17.65
C HIS A 13 -13.52 9.89 18.61
N LEU A 14 -14.44 9.27 19.36
CA LEU A 14 -15.28 9.88 20.38
C LEU A 14 -15.16 9.17 21.73
N ALA A 15 -15.11 9.92 22.84
CA ALA A 15 -15.28 9.36 24.18
C ALA A 15 -15.98 10.34 25.11
N PHE A 16 -16.45 9.83 26.25
CA PHE A 16 -17.06 10.64 27.30
C PHE A 16 -16.17 10.65 28.53
N ASP A 17 -16.07 11.80 29.19
CA ASP A 17 -15.51 11.89 30.54
C ASP A 17 -16.53 11.43 31.60
N SER A 18 -16.11 11.36 32.87
CA SER A 18 -16.97 10.95 33.98
C SER A 18 -18.17 11.89 34.24
N LYS A 19 -18.13 13.12 33.70
CA LYS A 19 -19.20 14.12 33.80
C LYS A 19 -20.21 14.01 32.66
N GLY A 20 -19.92 13.16 31.67
CA GLY A 20 -20.74 12.95 30.48
C GLY A 20 -20.47 13.98 29.38
N ASP A 21 -19.35 14.71 29.43
CA ASP A 21 -18.96 15.61 28.34
C ASP A 21 -18.30 14.83 27.19
N LEU A 22 -18.58 15.23 25.95
CA LEU A 22 -18.12 14.53 24.75
C LEU A 22 -16.76 15.07 24.28
N TYR A 23 -15.81 14.19 24.05
CA TYR A 23 -14.50 14.51 23.49
C TYR A 23 -14.38 13.94 22.08
N VAL A 24 -13.82 14.73 21.17
CA VAL A 24 -13.71 14.43 19.74
C VAL A 24 -12.27 14.60 19.29
N CYS A 25 -11.70 13.55 18.68
CA CYS A 25 -10.47 13.66 17.89
C CYS A 25 -10.78 14.44 16.60
N ASP A 26 -10.34 15.69 16.49
CA ASP A 26 -10.46 16.53 15.30
C ASP A 26 -9.17 16.38 14.48
N ASN A 27 -9.02 15.20 13.84
CA ASN A 27 -7.77 14.63 13.35
C ASN A 27 -6.96 15.58 12.46
N SER A 28 -7.55 16.05 11.36
CA SER A 28 -6.87 16.90 10.38
C SER A 28 -6.73 18.36 10.84
N ASN A 29 -7.28 18.67 11.99
CA ASN A 29 -7.15 19.95 12.69
C ASN A 29 -6.16 19.87 13.88
N ASP A 30 -5.51 18.73 14.08
CA ASP A 30 -4.43 18.48 15.04
C ASP A 30 -4.79 18.85 16.49
N ARG A 31 -6.00 18.50 16.92
CA ARG A 31 -6.53 18.84 18.24
C ARG A 31 -7.60 17.88 18.76
N ILE A 32 -7.77 17.85 20.07
CA ILE A 32 -8.90 17.22 20.76
C ILE A 32 -9.88 18.30 21.22
N ARG A 33 -11.16 18.10 20.91
CA ARG A 33 -12.25 19.02 21.23
C ARG A 33 -13.11 18.45 22.33
N LYS A 34 -13.46 19.26 23.32
CA LYS A 34 -14.46 18.96 24.34
C LYS A 34 -15.74 19.69 24.01
N ILE A 35 -16.88 19.00 24.09
CA ILE A 35 -18.22 19.56 24.08
C ILE A 35 -18.80 19.35 25.47
N ASP A 36 -19.03 20.46 26.18
CA ASP A 36 -19.84 20.45 27.38
C ASP A 36 -21.27 20.10 27.01
N MET A 37 -21.77 18.95 27.48
CA MET A 37 -23.06 18.42 27.04
C MET A 37 -24.25 19.12 27.72
N GLN A 38 -24.01 19.94 28.74
CA GLN A 38 -25.04 20.74 29.40
C GLN A 38 -25.18 22.09 28.71
N SER A 39 -24.07 22.78 28.46
CA SER A 39 -24.07 24.12 27.86
C SER A 39 -24.04 24.12 26.33
N GLY A 40 -23.68 22.99 25.71
CA GLY A 40 -23.48 22.88 24.26
C GLY A 40 -22.30 23.69 23.75
N ILE A 41 -21.30 23.97 24.60
CA ILE A 41 -20.12 24.76 24.25
C ILE A 41 -18.96 23.84 23.91
N ILE A 42 -18.32 24.09 22.76
CA ILE A 42 -17.11 23.41 22.34
C ILE A 42 -15.85 24.22 22.68
N THR A 43 -14.82 23.54 23.20
CA THR A 43 -13.49 24.06 23.52
C THR A 43 -12.39 23.12 23.02
N THR A 44 -11.18 23.65 22.83
CA THR A 44 -9.99 22.82 22.59
C THR A 44 -9.35 22.51 23.93
N VAL A 45 -9.00 21.25 24.17
CA VAL A 45 -8.47 20.77 25.46
C VAL A 45 -7.07 20.17 25.35
N PHE A 46 -6.68 19.73 24.15
CA PHE A 46 -5.34 19.22 23.87
C PHE A 46 -5.03 19.48 22.40
N GLY A 47 -3.87 20.05 22.08
CA GLY A 47 -3.46 20.37 20.72
C GLY A 47 -3.74 21.83 20.38
N ASN A 48 -2.74 22.52 19.87
CA ASN A 48 -2.80 23.93 19.46
C ASN A 48 -3.16 24.11 17.97
N GLY A 49 -3.43 23.01 17.24
CA GLY A 49 -3.72 23.01 15.81
C GLY A 49 -2.51 23.20 14.90
N GLN A 50 -1.29 23.19 15.44
CA GLN A 50 -0.05 23.11 14.67
C GLN A 50 0.42 21.66 14.60
N ARG A 51 0.76 21.19 13.39
CA ARG A 51 1.33 19.85 13.15
C ARG A 51 2.67 19.69 13.87
N GLY A 52 2.74 18.81 14.86
CA GLY A 52 3.97 18.51 15.60
C GLY A 52 3.74 17.60 16.81
N GLY A 53 4.78 17.38 17.63
CA GLY A 53 4.69 16.55 18.84
C GLY A 53 5.38 17.16 20.05
N GLY A 54 5.37 18.50 20.16
CA GLY A 54 6.05 19.24 21.22
C GLY A 54 5.16 19.56 22.42
N GLY A 55 5.72 20.30 23.39
CA GLY A 55 4.99 20.83 24.55
C GLY A 55 4.88 19.89 25.76
N ASP A 56 5.69 18.83 25.80
CA ASP A 56 5.75 17.95 26.98
C ASP A 56 6.16 18.73 28.25
N GLY A 57 5.47 18.46 29.35
CA GLY A 57 5.65 19.14 30.63
C GLY A 57 4.93 20.50 30.73
N GLY A 58 4.30 20.96 29.65
CA GLY A 58 3.51 22.20 29.60
C GLY A 58 2.00 21.98 29.48
N PRO A 59 1.20 23.07 29.40
CA PRO A 59 -0.25 22.98 29.24
C PRO A 59 -0.65 22.25 27.94
N ALA A 60 -1.64 21.36 28.02
CA ALA A 60 -2.09 20.57 26.88
C ALA A 60 -2.68 21.41 25.73
N THR A 61 -3.26 22.57 26.03
CA THR A 61 -3.78 23.50 25.01
C THR A 61 -2.69 24.15 24.17
N GLU A 62 -1.44 24.19 24.66
CA GLU A 62 -0.29 24.76 23.96
C GLU A 62 0.58 23.69 23.28
N ALA A 63 0.42 22.42 23.64
CA ALA A 63 1.11 21.31 23.00
C ALA A 63 0.66 21.13 21.54
N SER A 64 1.57 20.71 20.66
CA SER A 64 1.21 20.30 19.29
C SER A 64 0.90 18.81 19.24
N LEU A 65 -0.07 18.45 18.41
CA LEU A 65 -0.39 17.07 18.04
C LEU A 65 -0.18 16.91 16.53
N LEU A 66 -0.05 15.67 16.07
CA LEU A 66 0.08 15.34 14.66
C LEU A 66 -0.86 14.19 14.30
N MET A 67 -2.03 14.58 13.80
CA MET A 67 -3.15 13.72 13.40
C MET A 67 -3.54 12.73 14.51
N PRO A 68 -4.13 13.23 15.63
CA PRO A 68 -4.64 12.37 16.69
C PRO A 68 -5.82 11.53 16.18
N ASP A 69 -5.79 10.23 16.42
CA ASP A 69 -6.72 9.26 15.80
C ASP A 69 -7.47 8.41 16.82
N ALA A 70 -6.91 8.23 18.02
CA ALA A 70 -7.51 7.45 19.09
C ALA A 70 -7.48 8.22 20.40
N LEU A 71 -8.53 8.11 21.21
CA LEU A 71 -8.54 8.66 22.56
C LEU A 71 -9.27 7.77 23.56
N CYS A 72 -8.90 7.85 24.84
CA CYS A 72 -9.65 7.23 25.94
C CYS A 72 -9.43 7.99 27.24
N PHE A 73 -10.28 7.70 28.24
CA PHE A 73 -10.13 8.19 29.61
C PHE A 73 -9.84 7.04 30.56
N ASP A 74 -9.02 7.30 31.59
CA ASP A 74 -8.99 6.46 32.79
C ASP A 74 -10.05 6.90 33.82
N VAL A 75 -10.18 6.18 34.94
CA VAL A 75 -11.16 6.50 36.00
C VAL A 75 -10.88 7.82 36.73
N HIS A 76 -9.75 8.47 36.46
CA HIS A 76 -9.36 9.76 37.02
C HIS A 76 -9.56 10.91 36.02
N ASP A 77 -10.25 10.66 34.91
CA ASP A 77 -10.46 11.57 33.78
C ASP A 77 -9.16 12.04 33.11
N ASN A 78 -8.05 11.32 33.26
CA ASN A 78 -6.90 11.61 32.43
C ASN A 78 -7.19 11.17 30.99
N LEU A 79 -6.89 12.05 30.04
CA LEU A 79 -7.09 11.81 28.62
C LEU A 79 -5.83 11.21 28.01
N TYR A 80 -5.96 10.08 27.32
CA TYR A 80 -4.88 9.44 26.55
C TYR A 80 -5.19 9.59 25.07
N VAL A 81 -4.18 9.88 24.25
CA VAL A 81 -4.30 10.19 22.82
C VAL A 81 -3.26 9.41 22.04
N GLY A 82 -3.69 8.64 21.04
CA GLY A 82 -2.84 8.00 20.05
C GLY A 82 -2.69 8.87 18.81
N GLU A 83 -1.46 9.08 18.34
CA GLU A 83 -1.15 9.89 17.17
C GLU A 83 -0.80 9.02 15.96
N LYS A 84 -1.50 9.23 14.84
CA LYS A 84 -1.31 8.49 13.58
C LYS A 84 0.01 8.79 12.90
N TYR A 85 0.34 10.07 12.77
CA TYR A 85 1.61 10.50 12.16
C TYR A 85 2.54 11.17 13.16
N GLY A 86 2.06 11.43 14.38
CA GLY A 86 2.91 11.78 15.51
C GLY A 86 3.71 10.60 16.05
N PHE A 87 3.33 9.36 15.74
CA PHE A 87 4.01 8.13 16.19
C PHE A 87 4.25 8.12 17.71
N ARG A 88 3.19 8.48 18.45
CA ARG A 88 3.23 8.72 19.89
C ARG A 88 1.90 8.33 20.54
N VAL A 89 2.01 7.94 21.81
CA VAL A 89 0.91 7.88 22.77
C VAL A 89 1.15 8.97 23.81
N ARG A 90 0.21 9.90 23.92
CA ARG A 90 0.31 11.07 24.81
C ARG A 90 -0.79 11.06 25.86
N LYS A 91 -0.52 11.73 26.99
CA LYS A 91 -1.43 11.87 28.12
C LYS A 91 -1.62 13.35 28.44
N LEU A 92 -2.87 13.75 28.67
CA LEU A 92 -3.26 14.95 29.36
C LEU A 92 -3.72 14.57 30.78
N GLU A 93 -3.03 15.10 31.78
CA GLU A 93 -3.35 14.84 33.19
C GLU A 93 -4.46 15.78 33.67
N ALA A 94 -5.58 15.23 34.13
CA ALA A 94 -6.80 15.98 34.41
C ALA A 94 -6.62 17.02 35.52
N GLY A 95 -5.86 16.66 36.55
CA GLY A 95 -5.64 17.51 37.74
C GLY A 95 -4.73 18.71 37.48
N THR A 96 -3.83 18.62 36.50
CA THR A 96 -2.80 19.65 36.24
C THR A 96 -2.99 20.36 34.91
N GLY A 97 -3.70 19.75 33.96
CA GLY A 97 -3.80 20.23 32.58
C GLY A 97 -2.51 20.05 31.78
N ILE A 98 -1.55 19.26 32.28
CA ILE A 98 -0.23 19.07 31.67
C ILE A 98 -0.25 17.92 30.65
N ALA A 99 0.39 18.15 29.49
CA ALA A 99 0.63 17.13 28.48
C ALA A 99 1.98 16.43 28.67
N ARG A 100 2.02 15.12 28.42
CA ARG A 100 3.27 14.35 28.33
C ARG A 100 3.18 13.22 27.31
N THR A 101 4.31 12.88 26.70
CA THR A 101 4.45 11.65 25.90
C THR A 101 4.72 10.46 26.82
N LEU A 102 3.99 9.36 26.63
CA LEU A 102 4.18 8.11 27.35
C LEU A 102 5.05 7.14 26.54
N ALA A 103 4.73 6.98 25.26
CA ALA A 103 5.43 6.11 24.33
C ALA A 103 5.60 6.79 22.97
N GLY A 104 6.72 6.57 22.30
CA GLY A 104 7.01 7.16 21.00
C GLY A 104 7.92 8.38 21.11
N ASN A 105 8.92 8.48 20.24
CA ASN A 105 9.79 9.65 20.14
C ASN A 105 9.51 10.51 18.89
N GLY A 106 8.49 10.14 18.10
CA GLY A 106 8.11 10.79 16.85
C GLY A 106 8.85 10.33 15.61
N VAL A 107 9.81 9.43 15.75
CA VAL A 107 10.35 8.66 14.64
C VAL A 107 9.52 7.38 14.53
N PRO A 108 8.94 7.11 13.34
CA PRO A 108 8.17 5.90 13.17
C PRO A 108 9.04 4.65 13.29
N GLY A 109 8.49 3.58 13.85
CA GLY A 109 9.13 2.28 13.88
C GLY A 109 8.20 1.18 14.35
N TYR A 110 8.75 0.00 14.63
CA TYR A 110 7.99 -1.13 15.14
C TYR A 110 7.77 -1.10 16.63
N GLY A 111 8.42 -0.25 17.38
CA GLY A 111 8.39 -0.27 18.83
C GLY A 111 9.11 -1.51 19.31
N GLU A 112 10.36 -1.31 19.68
CA GLU A 112 11.24 -2.29 20.27
C GLU A 112 10.61 -2.87 21.53
N GLU A 113 10.93 -4.12 21.84
CA GLU A 113 10.44 -4.77 23.04
C GLU A 113 11.31 -4.39 24.24
N GLY A 114 10.67 -4.05 25.36
CA GLY A 114 11.35 -3.87 26.63
C GLY A 114 12.10 -2.54 26.78
N LEU A 115 11.83 -1.55 25.93
CA LEU A 115 12.42 -0.21 26.05
C LEU A 115 11.53 0.73 26.87
N PRO A 116 12.11 1.76 27.51
CA PRO A 116 11.35 2.89 28.02
C PRO A 116 10.51 3.53 26.91
N GLY A 117 9.30 3.97 27.24
CA GLY A 117 8.37 4.50 26.25
C GLY A 117 8.90 5.73 25.50
N ALA A 118 9.65 6.61 26.17
CA ALA A 118 10.28 7.78 25.55
C ALA A 118 11.37 7.42 24.50
N GLU A 119 11.93 6.20 24.57
CA GLU A 119 12.94 5.70 23.63
C GLU A 119 12.33 4.82 22.53
N THR A 120 11.11 4.32 22.75
CA THR A 120 10.44 3.38 21.85
C THR A 120 10.01 4.08 20.56
N HIS A 121 10.32 3.50 19.40
CA HIS A 121 9.81 3.99 18.12
C HIS A 121 8.40 3.48 17.82
N CYS A 122 7.35 4.23 18.09
CA CYS A 122 5.99 3.72 17.83
C CYS A 122 5.63 3.71 16.34
N ASN A 123 4.74 2.79 15.95
CA ASN A 123 4.05 2.88 14.66
C ASN A 123 2.83 3.82 14.81
N ALA A 124 2.13 4.07 13.71
CA ALA A 124 0.90 4.83 13.70
C ALA A 124 -0.11 4.22 14.68
N CYS A 125 -0.63 5.07 15.57
CA CYS A 125 -1.64 4.68 16.56
C CYS A 125 -3.03 4.98 15.97
N GLU A 126 -3.48 4.16 15.01
CA GLU A 126 -4.74 4.33 14.25
C GLU A 126 -5.90 3.44 14.80
N ALA A 127 -5.72 2.79 15.95
CA ALA A 127 -6.66 1.82 16.50
C ALA A 127 -7.04 2.12 17.96
N GLY A 128 -7.93 1.30 18.54
CA GLY A 128 -8.40 1.46 19.92
C GLY A 128 -7.25 1.63 20.92
N ILE A 129 -7.43 2.58 21.83
CA ILE A 129 -6.55 2.86 22.96
C ILE A 129 -7.35 2.66 24.25
N TRP A 130 -6.72 2.12 25.28
CA TRP A 130 -7.33 1.93 26.59
C TRP A 130 -6.28 2.18 27.69
N ALA A 131 -6.70 2.75 28.82
CA ALA A 131 -5.82 3.04 29.93
C ALA A 131 -6.41 2.58 31.27
N ASP A 132 -5.56 2.01 32.11
CA ASP A 132 -5.87 1.60 33.48
C ASP A 132 -5.51 2.75 34.46
N PRO A 133 -6.13 2.85 35.65
CA PRO A 133 -5.82 3.88 36.64
C PRO A 133 -4.38 3.83 37.17
N ASP A 134 -3.69 2.70 37.04
CA ASP A 134 -2.27 2.56 37.42
C ASP A 134 -1.30 3.17 36.40
N GLY A 135 -1.82 3.73 35.30
CA GLY A 135 -1.05 4.34 34.22
C GLY A 135 -0.64 3.35 33.13
N THR A 136 -1.05 2.07 33.20
CA THR A 136 -0.89 1.11 32.11
C THR A 136 -1.74 1.55 30.92
N VAL A 137 -1.15 1.57 29.73
CA VAL A 137 -1.85 1.95 28.50
C VAL A 137 -1.68 0.86 27.46
N TYR A 138 -2.78 0.43 26.87
CA TYR A 138 -2.80 -0.45 25.72
C TYR A 138 -3.22 0.31 24.47
N TRP A 139 -2.55 0.06 23.35
CA TRP A 139 -2.96 0.60 22.06
C TRP A 139 -2.70 -0.40 20.94
N GLY A 140 -3.58 -0.43 19.95
CA GLY A 140 -3.28 -1.10 18.69
C GLY A 140 -2.28 -0.26 17.90
N ASP A 141 -1.18 -0.88 17.47
CA ASP A 141 -0.29 -0.29 16.49
C ASP A 141 -0.56 -0.88 15.10
N CYS A 142 -0.33 -0.12 14.03
CA CYS A 142 -0.54 -0.58 12.65
C CYS A 142 0.40 -1.72 12.21
N SER A 143 1.17 -2.33 13.13
CA SER A 143 1.99 -3.51 12.86
C SER A 143 1.27 -4.83 13.19
N GLY A 144 -0.02 -4.78 13.56
CA GLY A 144 -0.81 -5.95 13.91
C GLY A 144 -0.62 -6.40 15.36
N ARG A 145 -0.15 -5.50 16.23
CA ARG A 145 0.07 -5.77 17.66
C ARG A 145 -0.79 -4.88 18.54
N LEU A 146 -1.20 -5.45 19.67
CA LEU A 146 -1.64 -4.70 20.83
C LEU A 146 -0.41 -4.46 21.70
N ARG A 147 -0.03 -3.20 21.86
CA ARG A 147 1.09 -2.76 22.68
C ARG A 147 0.62 -2.41 24.08
N ARG A 148 1.56 -2.48 25.03
CA ARG A 148 1.37 -2.14 26.43
C ARG A 148 2.51 -1.25 26.90
N TYR A 149 2.18 -0.09 27.42
CA TYR A 149 3.05 0.75 28.22
C TYR A 149 2.74 0.48 29.68
N ASP A 150 3.74 0.13 30.47
CA ASP A 150 3.60 -0.12 31.90
C ASP A 150 3.75 1.20 32.68
N GLY A 151 2.70 1.59 33.42
CA GLY A 151 2.64 2.89 34.11
C GLY A 151 3.69 3.11 35.20
N GLN A 152 4.26 2.01 35.74
CA GLN A 152 5.22 2.06 36.84
C GLN A 152 6.66 2.00 36.33
N SER A 153 6.96 1.04 35.46
CA SER A 153 8.30 0.81 34.91
C SER A 153 8.59 1.66 33.68
N THR A 154 7.56 2.26 33.05
CA THR A 154 7.62 3.00 31.79
C THR A 154 7.99 2.16 30.56
N ILE A 155 8.06 0.84 30.72
CA ILE A 155 8.49 -0.08 29.67
C ILE A 155 7.35 -0.38 28.70
N VAL A 156 7.67 -0.39 27.40
CA VAL A 156 6.77 -0.80 26.33
C VAL A 156 7.03 -2.26 25.94
N THR A 157 5.96 -3.04 25.84
CA THR A 157 5.96 -4.45 25.44
C THR A 157 4.80 -4.76 24.50
N THR A 158 4.86 -5.91 23.83
CA THR A 158 3.70 -6.49 23.15
C THR A 158 2.84 -7.26 24.14
N ALA A 159 1.55 -6.90 24.22
CA ALA A 159 0.57 -7.62 25.03
C ALA A 159 -0.02 -8.82 24.29
N LEU A 160 -0.42 -8.60 23.03
CA LEU A 160 -1.05 -9.59 22.16
C LEU A 160 -0.69 -9.30 20.69
N GLY A 161 -0.76 -10.32 19.84
CA GLY A 161 -0.31 -10.25 18.46
C GLY A 161 1.20 -10.46 18.33
N GLY A 162 1.73 -10.45 17.10
CA GLY A 162 3.15 -10.70 16.84
C GLY A 162 3.67 -9.79 15.73
N LEU A 163 4.98 -9.81 15.50
CA LEU A 163 5.59 -9.23 14.29
C LEU A 163 5.01 -9.99 13.10
N GLY A 164 3.90 -9.52 12.52
CA GLY A 164 3.15 -10.15 11.43
C GLY A 164 3.92 -10.27 10.11
N VAL A 165 5.13 -10.81 10.19
CA VAL A 165 6.20 -10.83 9.20
C VAL A 165 6.89 -12.17 9.30
N HIS A 166 7.31 -12.62 10.50
CA HIS A 166 8.05 -13.87 10.73
C HIS A 166 9.21 -14.07 9.74
N ASP A 167 10.22 -13.19 9.82
CA ASP A 167 11.38 -13.29 8.94
C ASP A 167 12.34 -14.41 9.34
N GLY A 168 12.95 -15.05 8.33
CA GLY A 168 13.87 -16.17 8.51
C GLY A 168 13.19 -17.49 8.85
N GLY A 169 11.85 -17.51 8.96
CA GLY A 169 11.04 -18.71 9.17
C GLY A 169 10.41 -19.26 7.89
N PRO A 170 9.69 -20.39 7.99
CA PRO A 170 8.94 -20.97 6.87
C PRO A 170 7.90 -19.99 6.34
N ALA A 171 7.79 -19.89 5.01
CA ALA A 171 6.82 -19.00 4.35
C ALA A 171 5.36 -19.32 4.68
N THR A 172 5.06 -20.57 5.05
CA THR A 172 3.73 -21.02 5.48
C THR A 172 3.32 -20.49 6.85
N GLU A 173 4.27 -19.99 7.65
CA GLU A 173 4.03 -19.39 8.96
C GLU A 173 4.07 -17.86 8.90
N ALA A 174 4.50 -17.29 7.77
CA ALA A 174 4.55 -15.86 7.61
C ALA A 174 3.18 -15.25 7.32
N TYR A 175 3.01 -14.05 7.86
CA TYR A 175 1.84 -13.23 7.58
C TYR A 175 2.19 -12.21 6.48
N LEU A 176 1.33 -12.14 5.48
CA LEU A 176 1.26 -11.05 4.52
C LEU A 176 0.01 -10.23 4.86
N CYS A 177 -0.08 -9.00 4.37
CA CYS A 177 -1.25 -8.14 4.58
C CYS A 177 -1.50 -7.34 3.30
N GLY A 178 -2.53 -7.73 2.55
CA GLY A 178 -2.82 -7.13 1.26
C GLY A 178 -1.70 -7.29 0.24
N PRO A 179 -1.15 -8.50 0.00
CA PRO A 179 -0.13 -8.69 -1.03
C PRO A 179 -0.66 -8.24 -2.39
N ASN A 180 0.20 -7.66 -3.23
CA ASN A 180 -0.20 -7.04 -4.48
C ASN A 180 0.71 -7.44 -5.63
N GLY A 181 1.68 -6.61 -6.01
CA GLY A 181 2.67 -6.95 -7.02
C GLY A 181 3.55 -8.13 -6.65
N LEU A 182 3.92 -8.90 -7.68
CA LEU A 182 4.76 -10.08 -7.60
C LEU A 182 5.83 -10.03 -8.69
N ALA A 183 7.05 -10.40 -8.34
CA ALA A 183 8.11 -10.62 -9.32
C ALA A 183 8.89 -11.90 -8.99
N VAL A 184 9.46 -12.53 -10.01
CA VAL A 184 10.32 -13.71 -9.87
C VAL A 184 11.64 -13.39 -10.55
N ASP A 185 12.75 -13.64 -9.88
CA ASP A 185 14.08 -13.47 -10.47
C ASP A 185 14.58 -14.72 -11.19
N ALA A 186 15.73 -14.62 -11.86
CA ALA A 186 16.35 -15.73 -12.58
C ALA A 186 16.73 -16.93 -11.69
N ALA A 187 16.91 -16.74 -10.38
CA ALA A 187 17.15 -17.81 -9.42
C ALA A 187 15.86 -18.50 -8.97
N GLY A 188 14.69 -17.93 -9.30
CA GLY A 188 13.39 -18.41 -8.86
C GLY A 188 13.01 -17.94 -7.46
N ARG A 189 13.59 -16.86 -6.96
CA ARG A 189 13.14 -16.19 -5.73
C ARG A 189 11.93 -15.33 -6.06
N ILE A 190 10.92 -15.34 -5.19
CA ILE A 190 9.66 -14.64 -5.34
C ILE A 190 9.71 -13.38 -4.48
N TYR A 191 9.42 -12.22 -5.09
CA TYR A 191 9.37 -10.92 -4.45
C TYR A 191 7.92 -10.45 -4.38
N ILE A 192 7.53 -9.93 -3.22
CA ILE A 192 6.13 -9.67 -2.87
C ILE A 192 6.03 -8.25 -2.34
N ALA A 193 5.19 -7.44 -2.97
CA ALA A 193 4.73 -6.18 -2.42
C ALA A 193 3.69 -6.46 -1.33
N ASP A 194 4.13 -6.45 -0.06
CA ASP A 194 3.31 -6.66 1.13
C ASP A 194 2.77 -5.32 1.61
N VAL A 195 1.77 -4.81 0.86
CA VAL A 195 1.41 -3.39 0.78
C VAL A 195 1.06 -2.81 2.13
N TRP A 196 0.19 -3.46 2.89
CA TRP A 196 -0.31 -2.90 4.15
C TRP A 196 0.64 -3.13 5.31
N ASN A 197 1.52 -4.12 5.18
CA ASN A 197 2.68 -4.27 6.04
C ASN A 197 3.83 -3.33 5.66
N GLN A 198 3.69 -2.48 4.62
CA GLN A 198 4.70 -1.50 4.19
C GLN A 198 6.08 -2.12 3.95
N ARG A 199 6.11 -3.31 3.34
CA ARG A 199 7.31 -4.12 3.16
C ARG A 199 7.39 -4.70 1.75
N ILE A 200 8.62 -5.01 1.35
CA ILE A 200 8.90 -5.98 0.30
C ILE A 200 9.43 -7.26 0.95
N ARG A 201 8.77 -8.37 0.64
CA ARG A 201 9.13 -9.69 1.13
C ARG A 201 9.80 -10.49 0.02
N ARG A 202 10.77 -11.31 0.38
CA ARG A 202 11.43 -12.27 -0.51
C ARG A 202 11.22 -13.66 0.03
N LEU A 203 10.58 -14.51 -0.77
CA LEU A 203 10.45 -15.94 -0.57
C LEU A 203 11.48 -16.66 -1.44
N ASP A 204 12.24 -17.56 -0.84
CA ASP A 204 13.09 -18.51 -1.55
C ASP A 204 12.43 -19.89 -1.56
N PRO A 205 11.85 -20.34 -2.69
CA PRO A 205 11.22 -21.66 -2.78
C PRO A 205 12.17 -22.83 -2.56
N ALA A 206 13.49 -22.66 -2.73
CA ALA A 206 14.46 -23.73 -2.51
C ALA A 206 14.66 -24.04 -1.02
N THR A 207 14.59 -23.02 -0.18
CA THR A 207 14.71 -23.16 1.29
C THR A 207 13.37 -23.12 2.02
N GLY A 208 12.32 -22.61 1.35
CA GLY A 208 11.01 -22.36 1.95
C GLY A 208 10.99 -21.15 2.88
N LEU A 209 12.07 -20.37 2.94
CA LEU A 209 12.20 -19.24 3.87
C LEU A 209 11.68 -17.95 3.24
N ILE A 210 11.10 -17.09 4.09
CA ILE A 210 10.69 -15.74 3.73
C ILE A 210 11.38 -14.70 4.62
N SER A 211 11.76 -13.57 4.03
CA SER A 211 12.42 -12.47 4.72
C SER A 211 12.00 -11.11 4.16
N THR A 212 11.89 -10.09 5.01
CA THR A 212 11.83 -8.68 4.60
C THR A 212 13.16 -8.29 3.96
N ILE A 213 13.09 -7.67 2.79
CA ILE A 213 14.28 -7.13 2.11
C ILE A 213 14.24 -5.60 1.99
N ALA A 214 13.06 -5.00 2.15
CA ALA A 214 12.90 -3.56 2.27
C ALA A 214 11.64 -3.21 3.07
N GLY A 215 11.68 -2.08 3.76
CA GLY A 215 10.53 -1.55 4.50
C GLY A 215 10.58 -1.87 6.00
N SER A 216 10.59 -0.83 6.83
CA SER A 216 10.44 -0.91 8.28
C SER A 216 8.99 -0.81 8.74
N GLY A 217 8.02 -1.07 7.86
CA GLY A 217 6.62 -1.28 8.24
C GLY A 217 5.86 -0.02 8.63
N ALA A 218 6.56 1.10 8.76
CA ALA A 218 5.97 2.41 8.87
C ALA A 218 5.51 2.90 7.50
N ARG A 219 4.26 3.38 7.43
CA ARG A 219 3.70 4.04 6.25
C ARG A 219 4.20 5.49 6.16
N ALA A 220 5.46 5.64 5.79
CA ALA A 220 6.16 6.93 5.72
C ALA A 220 7.13 6.98 4.53
N TYR A 221 8.01 7.98 4.51
CA TYR A 221 9.11 8.10 3.55
C TYR A 221 10.42 8.37 4.31
N GLY A 222 11.50 7.72 3.91
CA GLY A 222 12.82 7.89 4.55
C GLY A 222 13.76 6.69 4.36
N GLY A 223 14.97 6.80 4.89
CA GLY A 223 15.98 5.75 4.86
C GLY A 223 16.73 5.59 3.53
N ASP A 224 16.59 6.53 2.59
CA ASP A 224 17.39 6.53 1.37
C ASP A 224 18.89 6.59 1.70
N ASN A 225 19.67 5.80 0.97
CA ASN A 225 21.09 5.54 1.18
C ASN A 225 21.43 4.77 2.47
N GLY A 226 20.45 4.33 3.25
CA GLY A 226 20.63 3.40 4.38
C GLY A 226 20.23 1.96 4.04
N PRO A 227 20.27 1.04 5.03
CA PRO A 227 19.81 -0.33 4.86
C PRO A 227 18.36 -0.38 4.40
N ALA A 228 18.05 -1.20 3.40
CA ALA A 228 16.72 -1.26 2.82
C ALA A 228 15.65 -1.73 3.82
N SER A 229 15.99 -2.64 4.74
CA SER A 229 15.10 -3.14 5.80
C SER A 229 14.61 -2.03 6.74
N GLU A 230 15.40 -0.97 6.92
CA GLU A 230 15.09 0.14 7.84
C GLU A 230 14.38 1.31 7.14
N ALA A 231 14.26 1.26 5.82
CA ALA A 231 13.67 2.35 5.07
C ALA A 231 12.14 2.41 5.22
N HIS A 232 11.57 3.61 5.18
CA HIS A 232 10.11 3.78 5.22
C HIS A 232 9.52 3.73 3.81
N LEU A 233 8.48 2.92 3.62
CA LEU A 233 7.73 2.79 2.38
C LEU A 233 6.30 3.30 2.55
N GLY A 234 5.71 3.83 1.47
CA GLY A 234 4.37 4.38 1.43
C GLY A 234 3.48 3.59 0.46
N ASN A 235 2.84 2.54 0.98
CA ASN A 235 2.04 1.57 0.27
C ASN A 235 2.78 0.99 -0.94
N PRO A 236 3.91 0.26 -0.76
CA PRO A 236 4.67 -0.28 -1.89
C PRO A 236 3.76 -1.20 -2.71
N HIS A 237 3.33 -0.77 -3.91
CA HIS A 237 2.20 -1.40 -4.61
C HIS A 237 2.65 -2.50 -5.56
N ASP A 238 3.87 -2.38 -6.10
CA ASP A 238 4.43 -3.32 -7.06
C ASP A 238 5.95 -3.45 -6.93
N VAL A 239 6.49 -4.55 -7.45
CA VAL A 239 7.92 -4.86 -7.47
C VAL A 239 8.34 -5.46 -8.80
N SER A 240 9.56 -5.15 -9.23
CA SER A 240 10.18 -5.75 -10.43
C SER A 240 11.64 -6.07 -10.13
N VAL A 241 12.19 -7.07 -10.81
CA VAL A 241 13.60 -7.45 -10.69
C VAL A 241 14.28 -7.31 -12.05
N ASP A 242 15.45 -6.70 -12.10
CA ASP A 242 16.20 -6.54 -13.35
C ASP A 242 17.08 -7.77 -13.66
N SER A 243 17.72 -7.78 -14.84
CA SER A 243 18.60 -8.89 -15.25
C SER A 243 19.81 -9.10 -14.33
N LEU A 244 20.17 -8.11 -13.50
CA LEU A 244 21.24 -8.18 -12.51
C LEU A 244 20.76 -8.62 -11.12
N GLY A 245 19.45 -8.85 -10.95
CA GLY A 245 18.84 -9.26 -9.69
C GLY A 245 18.56 -8.12 -8.71
N ARG A 246 18.64 -6.85 -9.14
CA ARG A 246 18.26 -5.70 -8.31
C ARG A 246 16.75 -5.53 -8.31
N VAL A 247 16.20 -5.23 -7.15
CA VAL A 247 14.75 -5.10 -6.95
C VAL A 247 14.37 -3.62 -7.03
N VAL A 248 13.44 -3.30 -7.92
CA VAL A 248 12.80 -1.98 -8.03
C VAL A 248 11.40 -2.05 -7.42
N ILE A 249 11.05 -1.02 -6.66
CA ILE A 249 9.85 -0.92 -5.84
C ILE A 249 9.05 0.28 -6.30
N ALA A 250 7.77 0.08 -6.60
CA ALA A 250 6.81 1.17 -6.78
C ALA A 250 6.34 1.67 -5.41
N ASP A 251 7.02 2.68 -4.87
CA ASP A 251 6.66 3.35 -3.63
C ASP A 251 5.50 4.34 -3.89
N HIS A 252 4.32 3.74 -4.10
CA HIS A 252 3.13 4.33 -4.72
C HIS A 252 2.75 5.68 -4.11
N ARG A 253 2.53 5.75 -2.80
CA ARG A 253 2.05 6.97 -2.14
C ARG A 253 3.11 8.05 -2.15
N ASN A 254 4.38 7.66 -2.14
CA ASN A 254 5.51 8.58 -2.14
C ASN A 254 5.90 9.06 -3.55
N GLY A 255 5.23 8.55 -4.61
CA GLY A 255 5.46 8.97 -6.00
C GLY A 255 6.86 8.63 -6.51
N ARG A 256 7.47 7.55 -6.00
CA ARG A 256 8.87 7.21 -6.24
C ARG A 256 9.08 5.77 -6.67
N LEU A 257 10.08 5.57 -7.52
CA LEU A 257 10.70 4.26 -7.69
C LEU A 257 11.93 4.17 -6.82
N ARG A 258 12.01 3.12 -6.02
CA ARG A 258 13.15 2.86 -5.14
C ARG A 258 13.79 1.53 -5.50
N ARG A 259 15.12 1.46 -5.53
CA ARG A 259 15.88 0.26 -5.91
C ARG A 259 16.77 -0.21 -4.76
N ILE A 260 16.77 -1.51 -4.52
CA ILE A 260 17.70 -2.16 -3.60
C ILE A 260 18.99 -2.44 -4.37
N GLU A 261 20.09 -1.86 -3.91
CA GLU A 261 21.43 -2.10 -4.46
C GLU A 261 22.03 -3.40 -3.92
N PRO A 262 23.04 -3.99 -4.60
CA PRO A 262 23.66 -5.26 -4.18
C PRO A 262 24.25 -5.26 -2.76
N ASP A 263 24.60 -4.09 -2.23
CA ASP A 263 25.09 -3.88 -0.86
C ASP A 263 23.96 -3.84 0.20
N GLY A 264 22.70 -4.03 -0.21
CA GLY A 264 21.52 -4.00 0.66
C GLY A 264 20.99 -2.60 0.95
N ARG A 265 21.52 -1.56 0.29
CA ARG A 265 21.10 -0.17 0.46
C ARG A 265 19.89 0.14 -0.42
N LEU A 266 18.95 0.94 0.10
CA LEU A 266 17.83 1.44 -0.70
C LEU A 266 18.13 2.83 -1.27
N ILE A 267 17.88 3.02 -2.56
CA ILE A 267 17.99 4.33 -3.22
C ILE A 267 16.70 4.72 -3.94
N THR A 268 16.42 6.02 -3.97
CA THR A 268 15.45 6.57 -4.92
C THR A 268 16.11 6.72 -6.29
N ILE A 269 15.56 6.03 -7.30
CA ILE A 269 16.06 6.10 -8.70
C ILE A 269 15.18 6.98 -9.59
N ALA A 270 13.93 7.22 -9.20
CA ALA A 270 13.02 8.05 -9.96
C ALA A 270 11.94 8.68 -9.06
N GLY A 271 11.45 9.86 -9.43
CA GLY A 271 10.39 10.57 -8.71
C GLY A 271 10.93 11.57 -7.68
N THR A 272 10.15 12.63 -7.44
CA THR A 272 10.44 13.69 -6.47
C THR A 272 9.28 13.85 -5.49
N THR A 273 9.55 14.44 -4.32
CA THR A 273 8.49 14.81 -3.36
C THR A 273 7.59 15.87 -3.98
N LEU A 274 6.31 15.54 -4.16
CA LEU A 274 5.25 16.50 -3.93
C LEU A 274 4.45 16.01 -2.72
N PRO A 275 4.28 16.83 -1.66
CA PRO A 275 3.32 16.51 -0.61
C PRO A 275 1.96 16.27 -1.26
N TRP A 276 1.24 15.25 -0.80
CA TRP A 276 -0.15 14.95 -1.19
C TRP A 276 -1.14 16.14 -1.04
N ASP A 277 -0.66 17.27 -0.49
CA ASP A 277 -1.39 18.45 -0.03
C ASP A 277 -1.05 19.74 -0.81
N SER A 278 0.08 19.83 -1.56
CA SER A 278 0.68 21.14 -1.90
C SER A 278 -0.10 22.11 -2.80
N GLY A 279 -1.35 21.85 -3.18
CA GLY A 279 -2.26 22.81 -3.85
C GLY A 279 -1.76 23.40 -5.19
N SER A 280 -0.56 23.01 -5.63
CA SER A 280 0.16 23.56 -6.77
C SER A 280 -0.12 22.65 -7.95
N GLY A 281 -0.94 23.10 -8.91
CA GLY A 281 -1.33 22.39 -10.14
C GLY A 281 -0.18 22.00 -11.10
N CYS A 282 0.87 21.38 -10.58
CA CYS A 282 2.15 21.08 -11.19
C CYS A 282 2.51 19.58 -11.06
N TRP A 283 1.50 18.69 -11.02
CA TRP A 283 1.65 17.34 -10.46
C TRP A 283 2.35 16.30 -11.35
N ASP A 284 2.64 16.58 -12.62
CA ASP A 284 3.17 15.57 -13.55
C ASP A 284 4.03 16.21 -14.67
N LYS A 285 5.36 16.10 -14.53
CA LYS A 285 6.38 16.54 -15.51
C LYS A 285 7.56 15.58 -15.46
N GLY A 286 8.27 15.41 -16.58
CA GLY A 286 9.51 14.63 -16.60
C GLY A 286 10.00 14.21 -17.98
N ASP A 287 9.14 14.23 -19.01
CA ASP A 287 9.52 13.74 -20.33
C ASP A 287 10.73 14.50 -20.91
N GLY A 288 11.71 13.74 -21.39
CA GLY A 288 13.00 14.23 -21.89
C GLY A 288 13.99 14.64 -20.79
N GLY A 289 13.58 14.63 -19.52
CA GLY A 289 14.42 14.94 -18.36
C GLY A 289 14.87 13.69 -17.59
N PRO A 290 15.77 13.86 -16.61
CA PRO A 290 16.25 12.77 -15.77
C PRO A 290 15.17 12.27 -14.80
N ALA A 291 15.15 10.96 -14.56
CA ALA A 291 14.16 10.27 -13.73
C ALA A 291 14.08 10.77 -12.28
N ASN A 292 15.21 11.16 -11.69
CA ASN A 292 15.27 11.72 -10.34
C ASN A 292 14.67 13.14 -10.21
N GLY A 293 14.40 13.81 -11.33
CA GLY A 293 13.72 15.11 -11.38
C GLY A 293 12.27 15.03 -11.85
N ALA A 294 11.79 13.83 -12.20
CA ALA A 294 10.42 13.63 -12.63
C ALA A 294 9.44 13.66 -11.44
N SER A 295 8.20 14.05 -11.70
CA SER A 295 7.09 13.95 -10.75
C SER A 295 6.13 12.89 -11.26
N PHE A 296 5.91 11.84 -10.46
CA PHE A 296 4.94 10.78 -10.73
C PHE A 296 3.85 10.83 -9.67
N VAL A 297 2.64 10.45 -10.05
CA VAL A 297 1.49 10.45 -9.14
C VAL A 297 1.04 9.01 -8.95
N GLY A 298 1.14 8.48 -7.73
CA GLY A 298 0.59 7.15 -7.42
C GLY A 298 1.12 6.07 -8.35
N ILE A 299 2.38 5.68 -8.21
CA ILE A 299 2.97 4.65 -9.08
C ILE A 299 2.34 3.30 -8.76
N MET A 300 1.48 2.80 -9.63
CA MET A 300 0.68 1.59 -9.36
C MET A 300 1.35 0.31 -9.82
N ALA A 301 2.18 0.38 -10.84
CA ALA A 301 2.85 -0.77 -11.42
C ALA A 301 4.29 -0.43 -11.80
N VAL A 302 5.17 -1.43 -11.75
CA VAL A 302 6.53 -1.32 -12.27
C VAL A 302 6.94 -2.65 -12.90
N THR A 303 7.52 -2.62 -14.10
CA THR A 303 8.13 -3.79 -14.76
C THR A 303 9.41 -3.37 -15.46
N HIS A 304 10.39 -4.27 -15.49
CA HIS A 304 11.48 -4.14 -16.46
C HIS A 304 10.98 -4.60 -17.83
N GLY A 305 11.42 -3.92 -18.88
CA GLY A 305 11.18 -4.27 -20.28
C GLY A 305 12.47 -4.71 -20.97
N PRO A 306 12.50 -4.70 -22.31
CA PRO A 306 13.73 -4.91 -23.08
C PRO A 306 14.85 -3.98 -22.60
N GLU A 307 16.09 -4.47 -22.62
CA GLU A 307 17.29 -3.71 -22.22
C GLU A 307 17.28 -3.21 -20.75
N ASP A 308 16.47 -3.83 -19.88
CA ASP A 308 16.24 -3.43 -18.48
C ASP A 308 15.66 -2.01 -18.32
N ASP A 309 15.05 -1.45 -19.36
CA ASP A 309 14.26 -0.23 -19.23
C ASP A 309 13.14 -0.41 -18.21
N ILE A 310 12.87 0.61 -17.40
CA ILE A 310 11.83 0.54 -16.38
C ILE A 310 10.55 1.18 -16.91
N TYR A 311 9.48 0.41 -16.93
CA TYR A 311 8.14 0.89 -17.26
C TYR A 311 7.30 0.98 -16.00
N LEU A 312 6.58 2.09 -15.83
CA LEU A 312 5.77 2.36 -14.65
C LEU A 312 4.39 2.90 -15.00
N GLY A 313 3.40 2.49 -14.20
CA GLY A 313 2.02 2.95 -14.31
C GLY A 313 1.80 4.19 -13.44
N ASP A 314 1.60 5.34 -14.08
CA ASP A 314 1.38 6.64 -13.43
C ASP A 314 -0.13 6.94 -13.38
N SER A 315 -0.68 7.13 -12.17
CA SER A 315 -2.13 7.17 -11.92
C SER A 315 -2.86 8.38 -12.53
N VAL A 316 -2.12 9.37 -13.03
CA VAL A 316 -2.64 10.47 -13.88
C VAL A 316 -3.12 10.00 -15.26
N GLY A 317 -2.91 8.73 -15.61
CA GLY A 317 -3.32 8.16 -16.89
C GLY A 317 -2.18 8.15 -17.90
N ARG A 318 -1.00 7.69 -17.48
CA ARG A 318 0.17 7.47 -18.33
C ARG A 318 0.88 6.16 -17.97
N ILE A 319 1.53 5.57 -18.97
CA ILE A 319 2.62 4.63 -18.76
C ILE A 319 3.91 5.37 -19.13
N ARG A 320 4.87 5.38 -18.21
CA ARG A 320 6.16 6.05 -18.39
C ARG A 320 7.26 5.01 -18.55
N ARG A 321 8.25 5.31 -19.38
CA ARG A 321 9.49 4.55 -19.55
C ARG A 321 10.64 5.37 -18.97
N ILE A 322 11.53 4.71 -18.27
CA ILE A 322 12.84 5.23 -17.85
C ILE A 322 13.89 4.40 -18.57
N ALA A 323 14.67 5.06 -19.42
CA ALA A 323 15.73 4.40 -20.16
C ALA A 323 16.86 3.95 -19.22
N ALA A 324 17.26 2.68 -19.29
CA ALA A 324 18.26 2.11 -18.38
C ALA A 324 19.65 2.74 -18.51
N ASP A 325 20.00 3.16 -19.74
CA ASP A 325 21.31 3.69 -20.11
C ASP A 325 21.54 5.15 -19.68
N SER A 326 20.49 5.95 -19.74
CA SER A 326 20.54 7.41 -19.65
C SER A 326 19.72 7.96 -18.49
N GLY A 327 18.81 7.15 -17.93
CA GLY A 327 17.89 7.57 -16.88
C GLY A 327 16.85 8.60 -17.36
N LEU A 328 16.65 8.75 -18.68
CA LEU A 328 15.68 9.69 -19.23
C LEU A 328 14.26 9.13 -19.17
N VAL A 329 13.30 10.00 -18.84
CA VAL A 329 11.87 9.65 -18.79
C VAL A 329 11.20 9.96 -20.13
N SER A 330 10.29 9.08 -20.57
CA SER A 330 9.34 9.37 -21.65
C SER A 330 7.96 8.77 -21.38
N THR A 331 6.92 9.39 -21.92
CA THR A 331 5.58 8.81 -21.96
C THR A 331 5.47 7.86 -23.15
N VAL A 332 5.12 6.60 -22.90
CA VAL A 332 4.93 5.59 -23.96
C VAL A 332 3.45 5.31 -24.25
N ALA A 333 2.57 5.60 -23.29
CA ALA A 333 1.12 5.56 -23.49
C ALA A 333 0.41 6.56 -22.57
N GLY A 334 -0.73 7.06 -23.00
CA GLY A 334 -1.56 7.96 -22.21
C GLY A 334 -1.23 9.44 -22.40
N THR A 335 -2.22 10.29 -22.14
CA THR A 335 -2.10 11.76 -22.31
C THR A 335 -1.85 12.49 -20.99
N GLY A 336 -1.88 11.80 -19.84
CA GLY A 336 -1.91 12.42 -18.50
C GLY A 336 -3.28 13.02 -18.16
N ARG A 337 -4.32 12.54 -18.85
CA ARG A 337 -5.72 12.79 -18.53
C ARG A 337 -6.43 11.44 -18.51
N SER A 338 -6.86 11.04 -17.32
CA SER A 338 -7.63 9.82 -17.13
C SER A 338 -8.81 9.73 -18.11
N GLY A 339 -8.97 8.56 -18.73
CA GLY A 339 -10.01 8.27 -19.71
C GLY A 339 -9.75 6.96 -20.45
N TYR A 340 -10.67 6.56 -21.32
CA TYR A 340 -10.54 5.39 -22.17
C TYR A 340 -10.89 5.73 -23.62
N SER A 341 -9.86 5.80 -24.48
CA SER A 341 -10.00 6.08 -25.91
C SER A 341 -8.72 5.72 -26.68
N GLY A 342 -8.78 5.80 -28.03
CA GLY A 342 -7.58 5.79 -28.89
C GLY A 342 -7.14 4.41 -29.41
N ASP A 343 -7.96 3.38 -29.26
CA ASP A 343 -7.67 2.07 -29.86
C ASP A 343 -7.47 2.14 -31.38
N GLY A 344 -6.46 1.44 -31.88
CA GLY A 344 -6.03 1.45 -33.28
C GLY A 344 -5.19 2.67 -33.68
N GLY A 345 -4.88 3.56 -32.75
CA GLY A 345 -4.04 4.75 -32.97
C GLY A 345 -2.77 4.76 -32.12
N PRO A 346 -1.99 5.86 -32.19
CA PRO A 346 -0.79 6.04 -31.38
C PRO A 346 -1.10 6.03 -29.88
N ALA A 347 -0.35 5.25 -29.11
CA ALA A 347 -0.57 5.07 -27.68
C ALA A 347 -0.39 6.35 -26.86
N THR A 348 0.51 7.23 -27.29
CA THR A 348 0.74 8.54 -26.66
C THR A 348 -0.42 9.53 -26.85
N ALA A 349 -1.31 9.28 -27.82
CA ALA A 349 -2.53 10.06 -28.04
C ALA A 349 -3.77 9.45 -27.35
N ALA A 350 -3.68 8.20 -26.90
CA ALA A 350 -4.77 7.51 -26.22
C ALA A 350 -4.99 8.04 -24.81
N ARG A 351 -6.23 7.91 -24.30
CA ARG A 351 -6.50 8.09 -22.87
C ARG A 351 -6.39 6.74 -22.18
N VAL A 352 -5.70 6.74 -21.05
CA VAL A 352 -5.50 5.62 -20.13
C VAL A 352 -6.00 6.09 -18.77
N GLY A 353 -6.67 5.22 -18.01
CA GLY A 353 -7.17 5.53 -16.68
C GLY A 353 -6.15 5.25 -15.60
N SER A 354 -6.07 3.99 -15.18
CA SER A 354 -5.28 3.54 -14.04
C SER A 354 -4.51 2.27 -14.43
N PRO A 355 -3.29 2.40 -14.96
CA PRO A 355 -2.45 1.27 -15.36
C PRO A 355 -1.94 0.54 -14.12
N ALA A 356 -2.66 -0.49 -13.69
CA ALA A 356 -2.50 -1.15 -12.39
C ALA A 356 -1.53 -2.34 -12.39
N ALA A 357 -1.23 -2.90 -13.55
CA ALA A 357 -0.18 -3.90 -13.77
C ALA A 357 0.33 -3.80 -15.21
N LEU A 358 1.59 -4.16 -15.41
CA LEU A 358 2.32 -4.09 -16.68
C LEU A 358 3.06 -5.41 -16.89
N CYS A 359 3.00 -5.99 -18.09
CA CYS A 359 3.75 -7.21 -18.43
C CYS A 359 4.09 -7.23 -19.92
N PHE A 360 5.34 -7.53 -20.24
CA PHE A 360 5.77 -7.75 -21.62
C PHE A 360 5.58 -9.21 -22.03
N ASP A 361 5.21 -9.44 -23.29
CA ASP A 361 5.41 -10.73 -23.93
C ASP A 361 6.78 -10.82 -24.61
N MET A 362 7.12 -12.02 -25.11
CA MET A 362 8.38 -12.27 -25.82
C MET A 362 8.51 -11.52 -27.16
N ALA A 363 7.41 -10.99 -27.70
CA ALA A 363 7.40 -10.18 -28.92
C ALA A 363 7.55 -8.68 -28.64
N GLY A 364 7.69 -8.27 -27.38
CA GLY A 364 7.83 -6.87 -26.97
C GLY A 364 6.51 -6.11 -26.88
N ASN A 365 5.37 -6.78 -26.92
CA ASN A 365 4.08 -6.16 -26.64
C ASN A 365 3.94 -5.92 -25.13
N LEU A 366 3.55 -4.72 -24.74
CA LEU A 366 3.28 -4.38 -23.34
C LEU A 366 1.78 -4.48 -23.05
N PHE A 367 1.39 -5.50 -22.30
CA PHE A 367 0.04 -5.67 -21.79
C PHE A 367 -0.11 -4.93 -20.46
N PHE A 368 -1.29 -4.33 -20.27
CA PHE A 368 -1.60 -3.67 -19.01
C PHE A 368 -3.07 -3.74 -18.64
N ALA A 369 -3.34 -3.77 -17.34
CA ALA A 369 -4.69 -3.61 -16.80
C ALA A 369 -5.00 -2.13 -16.59
N ASP A 370 -6.01 -1.61 -17.29
CA ASP A 370 -6.59 -0.31 -16.97
C ASP A 370 -7.74 -0.53 -15.97
N ALA A 371 -7.40 -0.47 -14.68
CA ALA A 371 -8.31 -0.83 -13.61
C ALA A 371 -9.53 0.10 -13.54
N ALA A 372 -9.34 1.39 -13.86
CA ALA A 372 -10.37 2.41 -13.81
C ALA A 372 -11.41 2.26 -14.92
N PHE A 373 -11.02 1.70 -16.07
CA PHE A 373 -11.92 1.49 -17.21
C PHE A 373 -12.20 0.03 -17.51
N HIS A 374 -11.83 -0.89 -16.62
CA HIS A 374 -12.19 -2.29 -16.71
C HIS A 374 -11.83 -2.94 -18.05
N VAL A 375 -10.60 -2.68 -18.51
CA VAL A 375 -10.05 -3.24 -19.76
C VAL A 375 -8.63 -3.74 -19.55
N ILE A 376 -8.25 -4.76 -20.33
CA ILE A 376 -6.86 -5.11 -20.58
C ILE A 376 -6.49 -4.54 -21.95
N ARG A 377 -5.39 -3.79 -22.02
CA ARG A 377 -4.91 -3.15 -23.24
C ARG A 377 -3.50 -3.61 -23.56
N CYS A 378 -3.14 -3.51 -24.83
CA CYS A 378 -1.85 -3.90 -25.39
C CYS A 378 -1.25 -2.71 -26.12
N LEU A 379 0.00 -2.38 -25.79
CA LEU A 379 0.85 -1.48 -26.55
C LEU A 379 1.78 -2.31 -27.44
N ARG A 380 1.70 -2.10 -28.74
CA ARG A 380 2.52 -2.76 -29.76
C ARG A 380 3.89 -2.07 -29.88
N PRO A 381 4.95 -2.80 -30.31
CA PRO A 381 6.28 -2.20 -30.54
C PRO A 381 6.29 -1.05 -31.54
N ASP A 382 5.32 -1.00 -32.47
CA ASP A 382 5.15 0.10 -33.43
C ASP A 382 4.48 1.36 -32.83
N GLY A 383 4.15 1.33 -31.54
CA GLY A 383 3.54 2.43 -30.81
C GLY A 383 2.01 2.48 -30.89
N GLN A 384 1.35 1.48 -31.48
CA GLN A 384 -0.11 1.40 -31.49
C GLN A 384 -0.68 0.81 -30.20
N ILE A 385 -1.85 1.28 -29.79
CA ILE A 385 -2.58 0.72 -28.64
C ILE A 385 -3.89 0.08 -29.05
N GLU A 386 -4.28 -1.00 -28.38
CA GLU A 386 -5.57 -1.65 -28.57
C GLU A 386 -6.10 -2.32 -27.30
N THR A 387 -7.42 -2.48 -27.20
CA THR A 387 -8.07 -3.26 -26.14
C THR A 387 -8.15 -4.73 -26.52
N VAL A 388 -7.58 -5.61 -25.69
CA VAL A 388 -7.58 -7.07 -25.90
C VAL A 388 -8.66 -7.78 -25.09
N ALA A 389 -9.10 -7.20 -23.97
CA ALA A 389 -10.24 -7.68 -23.19
C ALA A 389 -10.98 -6.53 -22.49
N GLY A 390 -12.29 -6.65 -22.32
CA GLY A 390 -13.11 -5.64 -21.66
C GLY A 390 -13.83 -4.70 -22.64
N THR A 391 -14.79 -3.93 -22.13
CA THR A 391 -15.63 -3.00 -22.92
C THR A 391 -15.56 -1.54 -22.46
N GLY A 392 -14.73 -1.22 -21.46
CA GLY A 392 -14.69 0.11 -20.85
C GLY A 392 -15.66 0.29 -19.67
N ARG A 393 -16.43 -0.75 -19.32
CA ARG A 393 -17.48 -0.72 -18.28
C ARG A 393 -17.39 -1.96 -17.40
N ALA A 394 -17.63 -1.76 -16.10
CA ALA A 394 -17.69 -2.85 -15.14
C ALA A 394 -18.81 -3.83 -15.50
N GLY A 395 -18.51 -5.11 -15.38
CA GLY A 395 -19.52 -6.16 -15.47
C GLY A 395 -18.89 -7.53 -15.40
N ALA A 396 -19.71 -8.55 -15.67
CA ALA A 396 -19.27 -9.93 -15.60
C ALA A 396 -19.76 -10.69 -16.84
N SER A 397 -18.82 -11.22 -17.60
CA SER A 397 -19.11 -12.11 -18.73
C SER A 397 -18.72 -13.55 -18.43
N PRO A 398 -19.46 -14.53 -18.96
CA PRO A 398 -19.17 -15.95 -18.79
C PRO A 398 -17.91 -16.38 -19.57
N ASP A 399 -17.48 -17.61 -19.35
CA ASP A 399 -16.49 -18.27 -20.21
C ASP A 399 -17.06 -18.48 -21.63
N GLY A 400 -16.19 -18.47 -22.63
CA GLY A 400 -16.54 -18.55 -24.05
C GLY A 400 -16.97 -17.23 -24.69
N ALA A 401 -17.19 -16.17 -23.91
CA ALA A 401 -17.45 -14.83 -24.43
C ALA A 401 -16.20 -14.28 -25.15
N LEU A 402 -16.38 -13.59 -26.28
CA LEU A 402 -15.29 -12.91 -26.97
C LEU A 402 -14.71 -11.82 -26.07
N ALA A 403 -13.40 -11.88 -25.81
CA ALA A 403 -12.73 -11.04 -24.81
C ALA A 403 -12.95 -9.54 -25.03
N ARG A 404 -12.85 -9.07 -26.29
CA ARG A 404 -13.05 -7.66 -26.68
C ARG A 404 -14.49 -7.16 -26.59
N ARG A 405 -15.45 -8.05 -26.33
CA ARG A 405 -16.88 -7.72 -26.14
C ARG A 405 -17.38 -8.07 -24.75
N ALA A 406 -16.56 -8.72 -23.95
CA ALA A 406 -16.89 -9.13 -22.60
C ALA A 406 -16.78 -7.95 -21.64
N ALA A 407 -17.80 -7.73 -20.81
CA ALA A 407 -17.65 -6.90 -19.63
C ALA A 407 -16.85 -7.66 -18.57
N ILE A 408 -15.78 -7.03 -18.08
CA ILE A 408 -14.93 -7.50 -16.98
C ILE A 408 -14.96 -6.48 -15.84
N HIS A 409 -14.49 -6.85 -14.64
CA HIS A 409 -14.57 -5.94 -13.48
C HIS A 409 -13.22 -5.76 -12.78
N THR A 410 -12.74 -4.51 -12.80
CA THR A 410 -11.56 -4.01 -12.07
C THR A 410 -10.36 -4.95 -12.22
N PRO A 411 -9.82 -5.12 -13.44
CA PRO A 411 -8.64 -5.93 -13.62
C PRO A 411 -7.45 -5.29 -12.92
N ARG A 412 -6.58 -6.10 -12.29
CA ARG A 412 -5.47 -5.57 -11.48
C ARG A 412 -4.11 -6.23 -11.70
N GLY A 413 -4.06 -7.48 -12.14
CA GLY A 413 -2.83 -8.18 -12.50
C GLY A 413 -2.90 -8.67 -13.93
N VAL A 414 -1.74 -8.71 -14.59
CA VAL A 414 -1.55 -9.30 -15.92
C VAL A 414 -0.28 -10.15 -15.90
N ALA A 415 -0.30 -11.26 -16.62
CA ALA A 415 0.88 -12.08 -16.87
C ALA A 415 0.76 -12.73 -18.25
N VAL A 416 1.86 -12.95 -18.95
CA VAL A 416 1.87 -13.60 -20.28
C VAL A 416 2.84 -14.77 -20.27
N SER A 417 2.38 -15.96 -20.68
CA SER A 417 3.23 -17.15 -20.77
C SER A 417 4.23 -17.08 -21.91
N ALA A 418 5.22 -17.97 -21.92
CA ALA A 418 6.19 -18.05 -23.02
C ALA A 418 5.50 -18.39 -24.36
N GLY A 419 4.43 -19.19 -24.33
CA GLY A 419 3.54 -19.49 -25.45
C GLY A 419 2.58 -18.36 -25.83
N GLY A 420 2.57 -17.24 -25.09
CA GLY A 420 1.77 -16.05 -25.39
C GLY A 420 0.36 -16.04 -24.78
N THR A 421 0.06 -16.94 -23.84
CA THR A 421 -1.25 -16.94 -23.16
C THR A 421 -1.31 -15.76 -22.20
N LEU A 422 -2.26 -14.84 -22.41
CA LEU A 422 -2.52 -13.71 -21.53
C LEU A 422 -3.44 -14.12 -20.38
N PHE A 423 -2.94 -14.01 -19.14
CA PHE A 423 -3.69 -14.12 -17.90
C PHE A 423 -3.97 -12.74 -17.33
N PHE A 424 -5.12 -12.57 -16.69
CA PHE A 424 -5.43 -11.37 -15.92
C PHE A 424 -6.36 -11.69 -14.74
N SER A 425 -6.19 -10.95 -13.65
CA SER A 425 -7.08 -11.04 -12.50
C SER A 425 -8.27 -10.10 -12.71
N GLU A 426 -9.49 -10.59 -12.49
CA GLU A 426 -10.68 -9.75 -12.33
C GLU A 426 -10.95 -9.58 -10.84
N ALA A 427 -10.29 -8.60 -10.22
CA ALA A 427 -10.38 -8.42 -8.77
C ALA A 427 -11.82 -8.20 -8.31
N GLY A 428 -12.61 -7.44 -9.09
CA GLY A 428 -14.03 -7.20 -8.81
C GLY A 428 -14.95 -8.40 -9.07
N GLN A 429 -14.42 -9.52 -9.58
CA GLN A 429 -15.14 -10.79 -9.76
C GLN A 429 -14.42 -11.97 -9.08
N HIS A 430 -13.48 -11.72 -8.16
CA HIS A 430 -12.85 -12.76 -7.35
C HIS A 430 -12.31 -13.96 -8.17
N ARG A 431 -11.73 -13.69 -9.35
CA ARG A 431 -11.26 -14.74 -10.28
C ARG A 431 -10.06 -14.32 -11.11
N VAL A 432 -9.37 -15.32 -11.66
CA VAL A 432 -8.31 -15.16 -12.64
C VAL A 432 -8.79 -15.75 -13.96
N ARG A 433 -8.66 -14.97 -15.04
CA ARG A 433 -9.06 -15.33 -16.39
C ARG A 433 -7.84 -15.44 -17.29
N TYR A 434 -8.04 -16.08 -18.43
CA TYR A 434 -7.10 -16.06 -19.54
C TYR A 434 -7.82 -15.97 -20.88
N LEU A 435 -7.06 -15.62 -21.93
CA LEU A 435 -7.54 -15.61 -23.31
C LEU A 435 -7.18 -16.93 -23.98
N THR A 436 -8.17 -17.59 -24.56
CA THR A 436 -7.96 -18.73 -25.45
C THR A 436 -7.38 -18.27 -26.80
N PRO A 437 -6.78 -19.17 -27.61
CA PRO A 437 -6.19 -18.80 -28.91
C PRO A 437 -7.15 -18.12 -29.90
N ASP A 438 -8.45 -18.41 -29.78
CA ASP A 438 -9.52 -17.80 -30.58
C ASP A 438 -10.10 -16.51 -29.94
N GLY A 439 -9.44 -15.97 -28.91
CA GLY A 439 -9.76 -14.67 -28.31
C GLY A 439 -10.99 -14.68 -27.41
N ARG A 440 -11.32 -15.81 -26.78
CA ARG A 440 -12.42 -15.94 -25.81
C ARG A 440 -11.90 -15.95 -24.37
N LEU A 441 -12.74 -15.55 -23.44
CA LEU A 441 -12.42 -15.62 -22.02
C LEU A 441 -12.63 -17.03 -21.49
N ALA A 442 -11.71 -17.49 -20.65
CA ALA A 442 -11.84 -18.71 -19.86
C ALA A 442 -11.37 -18.45 -18.42
N THR A 443 -11.92 -19.18 -17.45
CA THR A 443 -11.56 -19.07 -16.04
C THR A 443 -10.46 -20.06 -15.70
N LEU A 444 -9.35 -19.55 -15.15
CA LEU A 444 -8.26 -20.39 -14.63
C LEU A 444 -8.50 -20.72 -13.15
N ALA A 445 -8.93 -19.72 -12.36
CA ALA A 445 -9.13 -19.87 -10.92
C ALA A 445 -10.20 -18.92 -10.39
N GLY A 446 -10.86 -19.29 -9.27
CA GLY A 446 -11.85 -18.47 -8.58
C GLY A 446 -13.30 -18.76 -9.00
N SER A 447 -14.21 -18.83 -8.01
CA SER A 447 -15.64 -19.15 -8.21
C SER A 447 -16.58 -17.94 -8.37
N ARG A 448 -16.04 -16.71 -8.37
CA ARG A 448 -16.78 -15.41 -8.26
C ARG A 448 -17.36 -15.09 -6.90
N ASP A 449 -17.48 -16.07 -6.01
CA ASP A 449 -17.81 -15.85 -4.61
C ASP A 449 -16.51 -15.57 -3.85
N GLY A 450 -16.41 -14.38 -3.28
CA GLY A 450 -15.25 -13.98 -2.51
C GLY A 450 -15.09 -14.83 -1.25
N GLY A 451 -13.88 -15.32 -0.98
CA GLY A 451 -13.53 -15.92 0.31
C GLY A 451 -12.25 -16.74 0.26
N ASP A 452 -11.98 -17.56 1.29
CA ASP A 452 -10.70 -18.23 1.55
C ASP A 452 -10.88 -19.76 1.67
N TRP A 453 -11.05 -20.46 0.54
CA TRP A 453 -11.22 -21.92 0.51
C TRP A 453 -10.77 -22.54 -0.81
N GLY A 454 -10.69 -23.89 -0.84
CA GLY A 454 -10.42 -24.66 -2.06
C GLY A 454 -8.96 -25.05 -2.28
N ASP A 455 -8.09 -24.82 -1.29
CA ASP A 455 -6.71 -25.29 -1.32
C ASP A 455 -6.66 -26.82 -1.51
N GLY A 456 -5.81 -27.28 -2.43
CA GLY A 456 -5.70 -28.69 -2.82
C GLY A 456 -6.81 -29.20 -3.76
N GLY A 457 -7.82 -28.38 -4.06
CA GLY A 457 -8.92 -28.71 -4.97
C GLY A 457 -8.76 -28.16 -6.39
N LEU A 458 -9.87 -28.12 -7.14
CA LEU A 458 -9.91 -27.51 -8.48
C LEU A 458 -9.84 -25.98 -8.37
N ALA A 459 -8.87 -25.37 -9.05
CA ALA A 459 -8.64 -23.93 -9.01
C ALA A 459 -9.88 -23.10 -9.40
N VAL A 460 -10.66 -23.56 -10.38
CA VAL A 460 -11.89 -22.88 -10.85
C VAL A 460 -13.02 -22.84 -9.82
N THR A 461 -12.92 -23.60 -8.72
CA THR A 461 -13.90 -23.61 -7.62
C THR A 461 -13.38 -22.97 -6.34
N ALA A 462 -12.12 -22.54 -6.32
CA ALA A 462 -11.51 -21.92 -5.14
C ALA A 462 -12.17 -20.57 -4.83
N GLY A 463 -12.26 -20.24 -3.54
CA GLY A 463 -12.56 -18.90 -3.08
C GLY A 463 -11.29 -18.07 -3.17
N LEU A 464 -11.27 -17.09 -4.07
CA LEU A 464 -10.28 -16.01 -4.07
C LEU A 464 -10.97 -14.76 -3.54
N ASN A 465 -10.23 -13.82 -2.99
CA ASN A 465 -10.78 -12.55 -2.53
C ASN A 465 -10.01 -11.37 -3.10
N ALA A 466 -10.50 -10.92 -4.26
CA ALA A 466 -9.95 -9.81 -5.04
C ALA A 466 -8.50 -10.09 -5.44
N PRO A 467 -8.24 -11.09 -6.32
CA PRO A 467 -6.89 -11.38 -6.77
C PRO A 467 -6.29 -10.16 -7.47
N TYR A 468 -5.07 -9.77 -7.09
CA TYR A 468 -4.37 -8.61 -7.65
C TYR A 468 -3.23 -9.06 -8.57
N GLY A 469 -1.97 -8.99 -8.14
CA GLY A 469 -0.81 -9.33 -8.96
C GLY A 469 -0.80 -10.78 -9.39
N LEU A 470 -0.30 -11.00 -10.61
CA LEU A 470 -0.08 -12.30 -11.22
C LEU A 470 1.37 -12.38 -11.66
N CYS A 471 2.03 -13.51 -11.44
CA CYS A 471 3.39 -13.72 -11.92
C CYS A 471 3.59 -15.19 -12.25
N LEU A 472 4.30 -15.47 -13.35
CA LEU A 472 4.63 -16.83 -13.72
C LEU A 472 5.86 -17.32 -12.96
N TYR A 473 5.79 -18.55 -12.49
CA TYR A 473 6.91 -19.25 -11.89
C TYR A 473 7.31 -20.42 -12.78
N ARG A 474 8.48 -20.27 -13.42
CA ARG A 474 9.07 -21.25 -14.36
C ARG A 474 8.15 -21.63 -15.53
N ASP A 475 7.19 -20.75 -15.87
CA ASP A 475 6.16 -20.99 -16.90
C ASP A 475 5.27 -22.24 -16.64
N GLU A 476 5.37 -22.83 -15.44
CA GLU A 476 4.60 -24.01 -15.05
C GLU A 476 3.49 -23.68 -14.05
N TYR A 477 3.67 -22.58 -13.31
CA TYR A 477 2.75 -22.16 -12.27
C TYR A 477 2.43 -20.68 -12.42
N LEU A 478 1.18 -20.33 -12.15
CA LEU A 478 0.76 -18.95 -11.96
C LEU A 478 0.66 -18.66 -10.47
N LEU A 479 1.44 -17.71 -9.99
CA LEU A 479 1.34 -17.13 -8.67
C LEU A 479 0.27 -16.05 -8.69
N ILE A 480 -0.58 -16.02 -7.66
CA ILE A 480 -1.71 -15.10 -7.54
C ILE A 480 -1.63 -14.45 -6.16
N SER A 481 -1.56 -13.12 -6.12
CA SER A 481 -1.77 -12.38 -4.87
C SER A 481 -3.25 -12.36 -4.54
N ASP A 482 -3.65 -13.16 -3.56
CA ASP A 482 -5.01 -13.23 -3.05
C ASP A 482 -5.20 -12.14 -1.98
N HIS A 483 -5.44 -10.92 -2.47
CA HIS A 483 -5.18 -9.66 -1.77
C HIS A 483 -5.87 -9.59 -0.40
N PHE A 484 -7.19 -9.73 -0.35
CA PHE A 484 -7.93 -9.57 0.91
C PHE A 484 -7.90 -10.83 1.79
N ASN A 485 -7.48 -11.97 1.25
CA ASN A 485 -7.18 -13.15 2.07
C ASN A 485 -5.76 -13.14 2.62
N SER A 486 -4.95 -12.14 2.26
CA SER A 486 -3.60 -11.98 2.80
C SER A 486 -2.68 -13.18 2.52
N ARG A 487 -2.80 -13.77 1.32
CA ARG A 487 -2.06 -14.98 0.91
C ARG A 487 -1.54 -14.88 -0.52
N LEU A 488 -0.55 -15.72 -0.81
CA LEU A 488 -0.24 -16.11 -2.17
C LEU A 488 -0.90 -17.45 -2.48
N ARG A 489 -1.54 -17.55 -3.64
CA ARG A 489 -2.03 -18.81 -4.20
C ARG A 489 -1.15 -19.21 -5.36
N VAL A 490 -1.10 -20.51 -5.62
CA VAL A 490 -0.40 -21.07 -6.76
C VAL A 490 -1.35 -21.99 -7.53
N VAL A 491 -1.37 -21.82 -8.85
CA VAL A 491 -2.10 -22.71 -9.76
C VAL A 491 -1.10 -23.30 -10.72
N ARG A 492 -1.06 -24.64 -10.82
CA ARG A 492 -0.28 -25.31 -11.86
C ARG A 492 -0.98 -25.14 -13.19
N LEU A 493 -0.26 -24.62 -14.18
CA LEU A 493 -0.80 -24.40 -15.53
C LEU A 493 -0.91 -25.72 -16.30
N PRO A 494 -2.05 -25.98 -16.98
CA PRO A 494 -2.15 -26.98 -18.03
C PRO A 494 -1.09 -26.74 -19.11
N ALA A 495 -0.64 -27.80 -19.78
CA ALA A 495 0.46 -27.72 -20.74
C ALA A 495 0.14 -26.81 -21.94
N GLU A 496 -1.13 -26.77 -22.35
CA GLU A 496 -1.65 -25.95 -23.44
C GLU A 496 -1.68 -24.44 -23.13
N LEU A 497 -1.49 -24.04 -21.88
CA LEU A 497 -1.47 -22.63 -21.46
C LEU A 497 -0.06 -22.10 -21.19
N ARG A 498 0.98 -22.94 -21.37
CA ARG A 498 2.39 -22.58 -21.17
C ARG A 498 2.95 -21.99 -22.45
#